data_AF-A0A9E6AFC3-F1
#
_entry.id   AF-A0A9E6AFC3-F1
#
_cell.length_a   1.000
_cell.length_b   1.000
_cell.length_c   1.000
_cell.angle_alpha   90.00
_cell.angle_beta   90.00
_cell.angle_gamma   90.00
#
_symmetry.space_group_name_H-M   'P 1'
#
loop_
_entity.id
_entity.type
_entity.pdbx_description
1 polymer ?
#
loop_
_entity_poly.entity_id
_entity_poly.type
_entity_poly.pdbx_seq_one_letter_code
_entity_poly.pdbx_strand_id
1 'polypeptide(L)'
;MFDNTSPDPEALACVKALFVATFALGEDTLVSVSELRCHEPGCPPIETVITARGSDGNVRDWRVHKPMAEIGAADVRQLKGRPA
;
A
#
# COMPACT_ATOMS: atom_id res chain seq x y z
N MET A 1 -19.95 -14.10 12.67
CA MET A 1 -18.82 -14.77 13.32
C MET A 1 -17.79 -15.06 12.26
N PHE A 2 -16.79 -14.19 12.12
CA PHE A 2 -15.42 -14.49 11.66
C PHE A 2 -14.56 -13.34 12.16
N ASP A 3 -14.27 -13.39 13.46
CA ASP A 3 -13.13 -12.73 14.05
C ASP A 3 -11.87 -13.44 13.52
N ASN A 4 -11.02 -12.74 12.77
CA ASN A 4 -9.61 -13.10 12.70
C ASN A 4 -8.73 -11.92 12.25
N THR A 5 -7.98 -11.36 13.19
CA THR A 5 -6.95 -10.34 13.00
C THR A 5 -5.71 -10.95 12.35
N SER A 6 -5.81 -11.37 11.09
CA SER A 6 -4.69 -11.75 10.22
C SER A 6 -4.68 -10.81 9.02
N PRO A 7 -3.52 -10.36 8.53
CA PRO A 7 -3.47 -9.45 7.39
C PRO A 7 -4.23 -10.08 6.23
N ASP A 8 -5.31 -9.43 5.80
CA ASP A 8 -6.26 -9.98 4.85
C ASP A 8 -5.53 -10.21 3.52
N PRO A 9 -5.28 -11.47 3.10
CA PRO A 9 -4.50 -11.74 1.90
C PRO A 9 -5.20 -11.19 0.65
N GLU A 10 -6.53 -11.09 0.71
CA GLU A 10 -7.36 -10.49 -0.33
C GLU A 10 -7.13 -8.97 -0.41
N ALA A 11 -7.09 -8.26 0.72
CA ALA A 11 -6.76 -6.83 0.75
C ALA A 11 -5.35 -6.57 0.22
N LEU A 12 -4.37 -7.40 0.62
CA LEU A 12 -2.99 -7.29 0.13
C LEU A 12 -2.92 -7.48 -1.39
N ALA A 13 -3.61 -8.50 -1.92
CA ALA A 13 -3.66 -8.75 -3.36
C ALA A 13 -4.36 -7.61 -4.12
N CYS A 14 -5.47 -7.10 -3.58
CA CYS A 14 -6.22 -5.98 -4.14
C CYS A 14 -5.35 -4.72 -4.22
N VAL A 15 -4.70 -4.33 -3.12
CA VAL A 15 -3.81 -3.16 -3.08
C VAL A 15 -2.66 -3.34 -4.07
N LYS A 16 -1.98 -4.49 -4.08
CA LYS A 16 -0.91 -4.75 -5.05
C LYS A 16 -1.39 -4.58 -6.49
N ALA A 17 -2.54 -5.17 -6.84
CA ALA A 17 -3.11 -5.07 -8.18
C ALA A 17 -3.45 -3.61 -8.55
N LEU A 18 -4.03 -2.84 -7.62
CA LEU A 18 -4.33 -1.42 -7.82
C LEU A 18 -3.06 -0.60 -8.11
N PHE A 19 -1.98 -0.82 -7.36
CA PHE A 19 -0.72 -0.11 -7.57
C PHE A 19 -0.02 -0.50 -8.87
N VAL A 20 0.01 -1.80 -9.18
CA VAL A 20 0.55 -2.30 -10.46
C VAL A 20 -0.21 -1.68 -11.64
N ALA A 21 -1.55 -1.68 -11.60
CA ALA A 21 -2.38 -1.11 -12.66
C ALA A 21 -2.27 0.43 -12.75
N THR A 22 -2.23 1.14 -11.62
CA THR A 22 -2.21 2.61 -11.60
C THR A 22 -0.84 3.18 -11.97
N PHE A 23 0.25 2.56 -11.51
CA PHE A 23 1.62 3.05 -11.72
C PHE A 23 2.38 2.30 -12.82
N ALA A 24 1.70 1.40 -13.55
CA ALA A 24 2.28 0.54 -14.58
C ALA A 24 3.60 -0.10 -14.11
N LEU A 25 3.56 -0.70 -12.92
CA LEU A 25 4.74 -1.36 -12.35
C LEU A 25 5.04 -2.61 -13.17
N GLY A 26 6.30 -2.79 -13.57
CA GLY A 26 6.72 -3.97 -14.32
C GLY A 26 6.65 -5.24 -13.46
N GLU A 27 6.57 -6.40 -14.09
CA GLU A 27 6.47 -7.70 -13.40
C GLU A 27 7.69 -8.02 -12.52
N ASP A 28 8.86 -7.48 -12.86
CA ASP A 28 10.09 -7.58 -12.05
C ASP A 28 10.14 -6.55 -10.90
N THR A 29 9.09 -5.73 -10.76
CA THR A 29 9.02 -4.75 -9.67
C THR A 29 8.57 -5.44 -8.39
N LEU A 30 9.42 -5.42 -7.38
CA LEU A 30 9.08 -5.93 -6.06
C LEU A 30 8.18 -4.92 -5.34
N VAL A 31 6.91 -5.28 -5.14
CA VAL A 31 5.92 -4.48 -4.42
C VAL A 31 5.70 -5.05 -3.01
N SER A 32 6.13 -4.28 -2.02
CA SER A 32 5.92 -4.55 -0.60
C SER A 32 4.83 -3.64 -0.05
N VAL A 33 3.95 -4.18 0.80
CA VAL A 33 2.88 -3.43 1.49
C VAL A 33 3.01 -3.75 2.96
N SER A 34 3.10 -2.72 3.79
CA SER A 34 3.28 -2.83 5.24
C SER A 34 2.34 -1.86 5.95
N GLU A 35 1.62 -2.35 6.95
CA GLU A 35 0.79 -1.51 7.82
C GLU A 35 1.58 -1.12 9.08
N LEU A 36 1.74 0.17 9.33
CA LEU A 36 2.38 0.72 10.51
C LEU A 36 1.34 1.37 11.40
N ARG A 37 1.56 1.35 12.72
CA ARG A 37 0.64 1.99 13.66
C ARG A 37 1.01 3.46 13.87
N CYS A 38 0.06 4.34 13.64
CA CYS A 38 0.23 5.76 13.96
C CYS A 38 -0.10 5.96 15.44
N HIS A 39 0.85 6.50 16.22
CA HIS A 39 0.71 6.70 17.67
C HIS A 39 0.32 8.14 18.03
N GLU A 40 -0.18 8.93 17.07
CA GLU A 40 -0.57 10.32 17.30
C GLU A 40 -2.02 10.45 17.83
N PRO A 41 -2.28 11.35 18.79
CA PRO A 41 -3.62 11.59 19.30
C PRO A 41 -4.48 12.25 18.20
N GLY A 42 -5.42 11.48 17.64
CA GLY A 42 -6.39 11.94 16.63
C GLY A 42 -6.17 11.39 15.22
N CYS A 43 -5.12 10.60 14.99
CA CYS A 43 -4.92 9.91 13.71
C CYS A 43 -5.54 8.50 13.73
N PRO A 44 -5.96 7.98 12.56
CA PRO A 44 -6.32 6.56 12.43
C PRO A 44 -5.13 5.70 12.89
N PRO A 45 -5.39 4.59 13.59
CA PRO A 45 -4.34 3.83 14.26
C PRO A 45 -3.38 3.11 13.32
N ILE A 46 -3.66 3.09 12.01
CA ILE A 46 -2.93 2.33 10.99
C ILE A 46 -2.67 3.23 9.78
N GLU A 47 -1.41 3.31 9.34
CA GLU A 47 -1.01 3.78 8.01
C GLU A 47 -0.51 2.60 7.18
N THR A 48 -0.77 2.61 5.89
CA THR A 48 -0.23 1.62 4.94
C THR A 48 0.88 2.27 4.13
N VAL A 49 2.06 1.66 4.16
CA VAL A 49 3.21 2.03 3.35
C VAL A 49 3.39 0.98 2.26
N ILE A 50 3.40 1.44 1.02
CA ILE A 50 3.62 0.63 -0.17
C ILE A 50 4.98 1.04 -0.75
N THR A 51 5.83 0.07 -1.02
CA THR A 51 7.15 0.28 -1.60
C THR A 51 7.29 -0.56 -2.86
N ALA A 52 7.55 0.08 -3.99
CA ALA A 52 7.88 -0.58 -5.24
C ALA A 52 9.38 -0.41 -5.54
N ARG A 53 10.09 -1.52 -5.73
CA ARG A 53 11.49 -1.53 -6.13
C ARG A 53 11.60 -2.17 -7.50
N GLY A 54 11.90 -1.35 -8.51
CA GLY A 54 12.17 -1.83 -9.86
C GLY A 54 13.58 -2.40 -9.99
N SER A 55 13.78 -3.25 -10.99
CA SER A 55 15.07 -3.85 -11.38
C SER A 55 16.13 -2.80 -11.74
N ASP A 56 15.68 -1.67 -12.27
CA ASP A 56 16.49 -0.51 -12.64
C ASP A 56 17.11 0.21 -11.42
N GLY A 57 16.85 -0.27 -10.20
CA GLY A 57 17.28 0.38 -8.95
C GLY A 57 16.36 1.51 -8.50
N ASN A 58 15.34 1.87 -9.30
CA ASN A 58 14.33 2.85 -8.93
C ASN A 58 13.45 2.34 -7.79
N VAL A 59 13.41 3.09 -6.68
CA VAL A 59 12.54 2.81 -5.54
C VAL A 59 11.49 3.91 -5.42
N ARG A 60 10.24 3.51 -5.25
CA ARG A 60 9.11 4.41 -5.03
C ARG A 60 8.35 3.99 -3.79
N ASP A 61 8.09 4.94 -2.90
CA ASP A 61 7.23 4.75 -1.72
C ASP A 61 5.95 5.56 -1.84
N TRP A 62 4.87 4.98 -1.30
CA TRP A 62 3.59 5.64 -1.10
C TRP A 62 3.13 5.36 0.32
N ARG A 63 2.55 6.38 0.95
CA ARG A 63 2.05 6.28 2.33
C ARG A 63 0.61 6.73 2.35
N VAL A 64 -0.24 5.93 2.96
CA VAL A 64 -1.67 6.18 3.05
C VAL A 64 -2.04 6.08 4.52
N HIS A 65 -2.60 7.14 5.10
CA HIS A 65 -3.06 7.15 6.50
C HIS A 65 -4.40 6.40 6.65
N LYS A 66 -4.45 5.16 6.17
CA LYS A 66 -5.59 4.25 6.22
C LYS A 66 -5.06 2.80 6.26
N PRO A 67 -5.82 1.85 6.85
CA PRO A 67 -5.52 0.43 6.74
C PRO A 67 -5.68 -0.05 5.30
N MET A 68 -4.93 -1.08 4.91
CA MET A 68 -4.90 -1.56 3.52
C MET A 68 -6.27 -2.08 3.05
N ALA A 69 -7.08 -2.59 3.97
CA ALA A 69 -8.45 -3.04 3.72
C ALA A 69 -9.40 -1.91 3.28
N GLU A 70 -9.08 -0.65 3.61
CA GLU A 70 -9.87 0.52 3.22
C GLU A 70 -9.29 1.26 2.01
N ILE A 71 -8.15 0.81 1.48
CA ILE A 71 -7.51 1.44 0.32
C ILE A 71 -8.24 1.02 -0.95
N GLY A 72 -8.91 1.98 -1.58
CA GLY A 72 -9.57 1.80 -2.86
C GLY A 72 -8.78 2.39 -4.03
N ALA A 73 -9.24 2.10 -5.25
CA ALA A 73 -8.66 2.67 -6.48
C ALA A 73 -8.66 4.21 -6.48
N ALA A 74 -9.67 4.84 -5.85
CA ALA A 74 -9.77 6.28 -5.76
C ALA A 74 -8.68 6.90 -4.87
N ASP A 75 -8.29 6.22 -3.79
CA ASP A 75 -7.17 6.63 -2.95
C ASP A 75 -5.87 6.52 -3.76
N VAL A 76 -5.62 5.35 -4.38
CA VAL A 76 -4.39 5.09 -5.16
C VAL A 76 -4.20 6.07 -6.32
N ARG A 77 -5.28 6.42 -7.03
CA ARG A 77 -5.22 7.40 -8.15
C ARG A 77 -4.85 8.81 -7.71
N GLN A 78 -5.06 9.16 -6.45
CA GLN A 78 -4.70 10.47 -5.90
C GLN A 78 -3.27 10.48 -5.33
N LEU A 79 -2.66 9.31 -5.14
CA LEU A 79 -1.30 9.20 -4.64
C LEU A 79 -0.28 9.57 -5.72
N LYS A 80 0.78 10.25 -5.28
CA LYS A 80 1.95 10.55 -6.11
C LYS A 80 3.11 9.71 -5.62
N GLY A 81 3.73 8.95 -6.53
CA GLY A 81 4.94 8.19 -6.20
C GLY A 81 6.07 9.14 -5.87
N ARG A 82 6.57 9.07 -4.65
CA ARG A 82 7.80 9.78 -4.27
C ARG A 82 8.97 8.83 -4.45
N PRO A 83 10.10 9.28 -5.02
CA PRO A 83 11.33 8.50 -4.97
C PRO A 83 11.75 8.33 -3.50
N ALA A 84 11.98 7.09 -3.09
CA ALA A 84 12.39 6.74 -1.72
C ALA A 84 13.88 6.99 -1.49
#